data_AF-A0A1H3GWG7-F1
#
_entry.id   AF-A0A1H3GWG7-F1
#
_cell.length_a   1.000
_cell.length_b   1.000
_cell.length_c   1.000
_cell.angle_alpha   90.00
_cell.angle_beta   90.00
_cell.angle_gamma   90.00
#
_symmetry.space_group_name_H-M   'P 1'
#
loop_
_entity.id
_entity.type
_entity.pdbx_description
1 polymer ?
#
loop_
_entity_poly.entity_id
_entity_poly.type
_entity_poly.pdbx_seq_one_letter_code
_entity_poly.pdbx_strand_id
1 'polypeptide(L)'
;MSEASSACIPVPAESGTPVTLSKSDLNLVWLDCEMTGLQPDTDRIIEIAVVVTSPDLATRIEGPVFAIHQSDALLDGMDAWNKGTHGRSGLIERVKASTTTEADAEAALIKFLAQYVPKGKAPLCGNSIGQDRRFMERYMPKLNDFFHYRNVDVSTLKELARRWKPDAYASFKKAQRHTALADVHESIDELAHYRARLLSV
;
A
#
# COMPACT_ATOMS: atom_id res chain seq x y z
N MET A 1 -15.90 44.32 -37.92
CA MET A 1 -16.59 43.07 -37.52
C MET A 1 -15.50 42.09 -37.09
N SER A 2 -14.98 42.20 -35.87
CA SER A 2 -15.45 41.60 -34.61
C SER A 2 -14.51 40.46 -34.22
N GLU A 3 -13.40 40.81 -33.56
CA GLU A 3 -12.61 39.86 -32.76
C GLU A 3 -13.34 39.64 -31.43
N ALA A 4 -13.75 38.39 -31.17
CA ALA A 4 -14.32 38.01 -29.89
C ALA A 4 -13.19 37.56 -28.95
N SER A 5 -12.88 38.43 -27.97
CA SER A 5 -12.06 38.11 -26.81
C SER A 5 -12.77 37.05 -25.96
N SER A 6 -12.17 35.87 -25.82
CA SER A 6 -12.64 34.84 -24.89
C SER A 6 -11.99 35.08 -23.52
N ALA A 7 -12.78 35.59 -22.59
CA ALA A 7 -12.37 35.79 -21.21
C ALA A 7 -12.22 34.43 -20.51
N CYS A 8 -11.03 34.18 -19.96
CA CYS A 8 -10.75 33.02 -19.13
C CYS A 8 -11.52 33.16 -17.79
N ILE A 9 -12.49 32.29 -17.55
CA ILE A 9 -13.20 32.20 -16.27
C ILE A 9 -12.32 31.39 -15.31
N PRO A 10 -12.03 31.89 -14.09
CA PRO A 10 -11.30 31.09 -13.11
C PRO A 10 -12.21 29.99 -12.58
N VAL A 11 -11.73 28.74 -12.67
CA VAL A 11 -12.35 27.58 -12.01
C VAL A 11 -12.17 27.75 -10.50
N PRO A 12 -13.23 27.70 -9.69
CA PRO A 12 -13.10 27.81 -8.24
C PRO A 12 -12.38 26.57 -7.70
N ALA A 13 -11.38 26.78 -6.84
CA ALA A 13 -10.73 25.72 -6.11
C ALA A 13 -11.74 25.04 -5.18
N GLU A 14 -11.99 23.74 -5.40
CA GLU A 14 -12.82 22.94 -4.50
C GLU A 14 -12.15 22.88 -3.12
N SER A 15 -12.76 23.58 -2.16
CA SER A 15 -12.43 23.49 -0.74
C SER A 15 -13.05 22.21 -0.17
N GLY A 16 -12.39 21.08 -0.44
CA GLY A 16 -12.76 19.80 0.17
C GLY A 16 -12.61 19.88 1.68
N THR A 17 -13.68 19.55 2.41
CA THR A 17 -13.59 19.33 3.86
C THR A 17 -12.58 18.20 4.10
N PRO A 18 -11.59 18.36 5.00
CA PRO A 18 -10.60 17.32 5.24
C PRO A 18 -11.33 16.04 5.65
N VAL A 19 -11.03 14.94 4.96
CA VAL A 19 -11.53 13.61 5.31
C VAL A 19 -10.99 13.29 6.70
N THR A 20 -11.89 13.08 7.67
CA THR A 20 -11.51 12.76 9.05
C THR A 20 -11.86 11.31 9.38
N LEU A 21 -10.96 10.64 10.09
CA LEU A 21 -11.16 9.28 10.59
C LEU A 21 -10.82 9.25 12.08
N SER A 22 -11.79 8.92 12.93
CA SER A 22 -11.57 8.78 14.37
C SER A 22 -10.76 7.52 14.69
N LYS A 23 -9.94 7.59 15.74
CA LYS A 23 -9.22 6.43 16.26
C LYS A 23 -10.18 5.31 16.70
N SER A 24 -9.98 4.10 16.18
CA SER A 24 -10.81 2.94 16.49
C SER A 24 -10.01 1.65 16.38
N ASP A 25 -10.37 0.61 17.15
CA ASP A 25 -9.81 -0.74 17.01
C ASP A 25 -10.40 -1.52 15.82
N LEU A 26 -11.49 -1.01 15.22
CA LEU A 26 -12.11 -1.57 14.01
C LEU A 26 -11.52 -0.99 12.71
N ASN A 27 -10.74 0.09 12.77
CA ASN A 27 -10.07 0.62 11.58
C ASN A 27 -9.06 -0.40 11.04
N LEU A 28 -8.91 -0.43 9.73
CA LEU A 28 -8.01 -1.35 9.03
C LEU A 28 -6.77 -0.61 8.58
N VAL A 29 -5.61 -1.28 8.65
CA VAL A 29 -4.35 -0.74 8.15
C VAL A 29 -3.87 -1.59 6.99
N TRP A 30 -3.72 -0.93 5.85
CA TRP A 30 -3.32 -1.50 4.59
C TRP A 30 -1.88 -1.12 4.31
N LEU A 31 -1.11 -2.06 3.79
CA LEU A 31 0.32 -1.91 3.56
C LEU A 31 0.73 -2.69 2.32
N ASP A 32 1.69 -2.16 1.59
CA ASP A 32 2.39 -2.83 0.51
C ASP A 32 3.88 -2.44 0.58
N CYS A 33 4.75 -3.42 0.38
CA CYS A 33 6.17 -3.23 0.25
C CYS A 33 6.65 -3.60 -1.15
N GLU A 34 7.58 -2.81 -1.68
CA GLU A 34 8.44 -3.25 -2.77
C GLU A 34 9.76 -3.75 -2.19
N MET A 35 10.27 -4.87 -2.73
CA MET A 35 11.49 -5.53 -2.27
C MET A 35 12.48 -5.75 -3.40
N THR A 36 13.74 -6.00 -3.06
CA THR A 36 14.78 -6.41 -4.03
C THR A 36 14.59 -7.84 -4.56
N GLY A 37 13.73 -8.63 -3.90
CA GLY A 37 13.45 -10.02 -4.21
C GLY A 37 12.48 -10.65 -3.19
N LEU A 38 12.42 -11.97 -3.16
CA LEU A 38 11.40 -12.72 -2.39
C LEU A 38 11.93 -13.37 -1.09
N GLN A 39 13.23 -13.31 -0.84
CA GLN A 39 13.87 -14.01 0.28
C GLN A 39 14.32 -13.02 1.36
N PRO A 40 13.62 -12.91 2.50
CA PRO A 40 13.97 -11.99 3.57
C PRO A 40 15.36 -12.21 4.17
N ASP A 41 16.04 -13.34 3.90
CA ASP A 41 17.39 -13.55 4.40
C ASP A 41 18.45 -12.75 3.62
N THR A 42 18.17 -12.42 2.37
CA THR A 42 19.11 -11.79 1.43
C THR A 42 18.58 -10.51 0.79
N ASP A 43 17.27 -10.39 0.65
CA ASP A 43 16.60 -9.26 0.03
C ASP A 43 16.19 -8.21 1.07
N ARG A 44 15.92 -6.98 0.60
CA ARG A 44 15.56 -5.84 1.46
C ARG A 44 14.31 -5.13 0.99
N ILE A 45 13.66 -4.43 1.92
CA ILE A 45 12.56 -3.49 1.63
C ILE A 45 13.17 -2.25 0.98
N ILE A 46 12.58 -1.80 -0.13
CA ILE A 46 13.02 -0.64 -0.91
C ILE A 46 11.91 0.39 -1.11
N GLU A 47 10.64 0.01 -0.97
CA GLU A 47 9.52 0.95 -0.81
C GLU A 47 8.53 0.42 0.22
N ILE A 48 7.87 1.31 0.94
CA ILE A 48 6.75 0.98 1.81
C ILE A 48 5.70 2.09 1.78
N ALA A 49 4.43 1.71 1.68
CA ALA A 49 3.30 2.62 1.76
C ALA A 49 2.23 2.08 2.70
N VAL A 50 1.47 2.98 3.34
CA VAL A 50 0.34 2.60 4.19
C VAL A 50 -0.88 3.45 3.92
N VAL A 51 -2.07 2.86 4.07
CA VAL A 51 -3.36 3.55 4.09
C VAL A 51 -4.18 3.03 5.26
N VAL A 52 -4.82 3.92 6.01
CA VAL A 52 -5.79 3.52 7.04
C VAL A 52 -7.20 3.69 6.49
N THR A 53 -8.06 2.69 6.65
CA THR A 53 -9.46 2.78 6.26
C THR A 53 -10.42 2.67 7.43
N SER A 54 -11.60 3.26 7.26
CA SER A 54 -12.78 2.87 8.04
C SER A 54 -13.12 1.39 7.82
N PRO A 55 -13.90 0.75 8.70
CA PRO A 55 -14.24 -0.68 8.60
C PRO A 55 -15.00 -1.05 7.31
N ASP A 56 -15.69 -0.09 6.70
CA ASP A 56 -16.45 -0.24 5.46
C ASP A 56 -15.66 0.10 4.18
N LEU A 57 -14.36 0.42 4.32
CA LEU A 57 -13.41 0.75 3.25
C LEU A 57 -13.65 2.11 2.55
N ALA A 58 -14.65 2.88 2.99
CA ALA A 58 -15.07 4.12 2.34
C ALA A 58 -14.10 5.28 2.62
N THR A 59 -13.79 5.52 3.89
CA THR A 59 -12.81 6.53 4.28
C THR A 59 -11.42 5.95 4.14
N ARG A 60 -10.52 6.68 3.47
CA ARG A 60 -9.11 6.31 3.29
C ARG A 60 -8.23 7.48 3.72
N ILE A 61 -7.31 7.23 4.63
CA ILE A 61 -6.29 8.19 5.04
C ILE A 61 -4.94 7.65 4.56
N GLU A 62 -4.37 8.30 3.56
CA GLU A 62 -3.04 7.98 3.06
C GLU A 62 -1.99 8.35 4.10
N GLY A 63 -1.09 7.41 4.35
CA GLY A 63 0.10 7.63 5.17
C GLY A 63 1.31 8.04 4.34
N PRO A 64 2.47 8.19 4.99
CA PRO A 64 3.70 8.47 4.28
C PRO A 64 4.13 7.29 3.41
N VAL A 65 4.71 7.60 2.26
CA VAL A 65 5.36 6.64 1.36
C VAL A 65 6.87 6.85 1.46
N PHE A 66 7.62 5.79 1.74
CA PHE A 66 9.07 5.85 1.87
C PHE A 66 9.74 5.00 0.80
N ALA A 67 10.62 5.61 0.01
CA ALA A 67 11.69 4.87 -0.65
C ALA A 67 12.81 4.67 0.38
N ILE A 68 13.21 3.44 0.62
CA ILE A 68 14.17 3.08 1.67
C ILE A 68 15.53 2.86 1.03
N HIS A 69 16.53 3.58 1.53
CA HIS A 69 17.88 3.52 0.97
C HIS A 69 18.48 2.11 1.07
N GLN A 70 19.10 1.66 -0.02
CA GLN A 70 19.93 0.46 -0.08
C GLN A 70 21.17 0.75 -0.94
N SER A 71 22.23 -0.03 -0.74
CA SER A 71 23.48 0.15 -1.48
C SER A 71 23.33 -0.22 -2.97
N ASP A 72 24.12 0.44 -3.81
CA ASP A 72 24.19 0.12 -5.25
C ASP A 72 24.51 -1.35 -5.48
N ALA A 73 25.40 -1.94 -4.68
CA ALA A 73 25.75 -3.36 -4.78
C ALA A 73 24.54 -4.29 -4.56
N LEU A 74 23.61 -3.95 -3.66
CA LEU A 74 22.39 -4.73 -3.46
C LEU A 74 21.43 -4.57 -4.64
N LEU A 75 21.25 -3.33 -5.11
CA LEU A 75 20.35 -3.03 -6.24
C LEU A 75 20.87 -3.68 -7.54
N ASP A 76 22.17 -3.66 -7.76
CA ASP A 76 22.84 -4.33 -8.87
C ASP A 76 22.80 -5.85 -8.73
N GLY A 77 22.56 -6.39 -7.52
CA GLY A 77 22.36 -7.81 -7.25
C GLY A 77 20.96 -8.33 -7.58
N MET A 78 19.97 -7.45 -7.80
CA MET A 78 18.60 -7.85 -8.14
C MET A 78 18.53 -8.64 -9.44
N ASP A 79 17.54 -9.53 -9.53
CA ASP A 79 17.25 -10.25 -10.77
C ASP A 79 16.73 -9.33 -11.89
N ALA A 80 16.63 -9.87 -13.11
CA ALA A 80 16.21 -9.11 -14.28
C ALA A 80 14.76 -8.59 -14.18
N TRP A 81 13.89 -9.31 -13.47
CA TRP A 81 12.49 -8.92 -13.31
C TRP A 81 12.38 -7.70 -12.38
N ASN A 82 13.01 -7.76 -11.21
CA ASN A 82 13.04 -6.67 -10.23
C ASN A 82 13.71 -5.42 -10.81
N LYS A 83 14.85 -5.57 -11.50
CA LYS A 83 15.49 -4.43 -12.19
C LYS A 83 14.59 -3.80 -13.25
N GLY A 84 13.89 -4.63 -14.03
CA GLY A 84 12.97 -4.16 -15.05
C GLY A 84 11.76 -3.43 -14.47
N THR A 85 11.14 -3.99 -13.44
CA THR A 85 9.96 -3.42 -12.77
C THR A 85 10.31 -2.12 -12.05
N HIS A 86 11.29 -2.15 -11.16
CA HIS A 86 11.69 -1.00 -10.34
C HIS A 86 12.40 0.09 -11.16
N GLY A 87 13.02 -0.28 -12.27
CA GLY A 87 13.57 0.67 -13.23
C GLY A 87 12.48 1.46 -13.96
N ARG A 88 11.41 0.79 -14.43
CA ARG A 88 10.29 1.44 -15.13
C ARG A 88 9.47 2.36 -14.22
N SER A 89 9.31 2.00 -12.95
CA SER A 89 8.62 2.86 -11.97
C SER A 89 9.47 4.02 -11.47
N GLY A 90 10.77 4.03 -11.78
CA GLY A 90 11.74 5.00 -11.25
C GLY A 90 12.11 4.77 -9.79
N LEU A 91 11.70 3.64 -9.20
CA LEU A 91 11.97 3.31 -7.80
C LEU A 91 13.47 3.15 -7.52
N ILE A 92 14.23 2.55 -8.43
CA ILE A 92 15.69 2.37 -8.25
C ILE A 92 16.38 3.71 -7.98
N GLU A 93 16.07 4.73 -8.78
CA GLU A 93 16.68 6.07 -8.62
C GLU A 93 16.21 6.75 -7.33
N ARG A 94 14.94 6.57 -6.94
CA ARG A 94 14.43 7.06 -5.66
C ARG A 94 15.12 6.40 -4.47
N VAL A 95 15.41 5.11 -4.55
CA VAL A 95 16.13 4.35 -3.50
C VAL A 95 17.57 4.85 -3.38
N LYS A 96 18.28 5.03 -4.50
CA LYS A 96 19.65 5.57 -4.52
C LYS A 96 19.72 6.99 -3.95
N ALA A 97 18.76 7.83 -4.29
CA ALA A 97 18.68 9.20 -3.79
C ALA A 97 18.17 9.31 -2.35
N SER A 98 17.51 8.27 -1.82
CA SER A 98 16.96 8.28 -0.47
C SER A 98 18.07 8.28 0.58
N THR A 99 17.83 8.99 1.68
CA THR A 99 18.61 8.90 2.92
C THR A 99 17.83 8.23 4.05
N THR A 100 16.61 7.75 3.76
CA THR A 100 15.71 7.15 4.76
C THR A 100 16.13 5.70 5.03
N THR A 101 16.38 5.37 6.29
CA THR A 101 16.62 3.99 6.71
C THR A 101 15.31 3.26 7.04
N GLU A 102 15.37 1.93 7.13
CA GLU A 102 14.22 1.12 7.58
C GLU A 102 13.73 1.55 8.97
N ALA A 103 14.64 1.93 9.87
CA ALA A 103 14.30 2.41 11.22
C ALA A 103 13.60 3.78 11.21
N ASP A 104 14.00 4.68 10.31
CA ASP A 104 13.36 6.00 10.15
C ASP A 104 11.93 5.85 9.63
N ALA A 105 11.76 5.01 8.58
CA ALA A 105 10.46 4.69 8.02
C ALA A 105 9.56 4.01 9.06
N GLU A 106 10.07 3.00 9.78
CA GLU A 106 9.37 2.32 10.87
C GLU A 106 8.83 3.31 11.92
N ALA A 107 9.68 4.21 12.42
CA ALA A 107 9.29 5.18 13.45
C ALA A 107 8.22 6.15 12.95
N ALA A 108 8.35 6.64 11.72
CA ALA A 108 7.40 7.56 11.11
C ALA A 108 6.03 6.89 10.85
N LEU A 109 6.04 5.64 10.38
CA LEU A 109 4.83 4.85 10.16
C LEU A 109 4.09 4.59 11.47
N ILE A 110 4.78 4.16 12.54
CA ILE A 110 4.15 3.96 13.85
C ILE A 110 3.52 5.26 14.37
N LYS A 111 4.23 6.40 14.23
CA LYS A 111 3.71 7.71 14.64
C LYS A 111 2.43 8.10 13.88
N PHE A 112 2.38 7.80 12.59
CA PHE A 112 1.18 8.01 11.77
C PHE A 112 0.04 7.09 12.21
N LEU A 113 0.28 5.77 12.28
CA LEU A 113 -0.73 4.77 12.59
C LEU A 113 -1.34 4.95 14.00
N ALA A 114 -0.53 5.38 14.97
CA ALA A 114 -0.99 5.61 16.35
C ALA A 114 -2.10 6.68 16.48
N GLN A 115 -2.30 7.50 15.45
CA GLN A 115 -3.38 8.48 15.40
C GLN A 115 -4.74 7.83 15.10
N TYR A 116 -4.75 6.67 14.41
CA TYR A 116 -5.97 6.07 13.86
C TYR A 116 -6.30 4.69 14.43
N VAL A 117 -5.31 3.96 14.97
CA VAL A 117 -5.51 2.63 15.56
C VAL A 117 -4.75 2.48 16.88
N PRO A 118 -5.29 1.74 17.87
CA PRO A 118 -4.51 1.33 19.03
C PRO A 118 -3.48 0.26 18.67
N LYS A 119 -2.33 0.24 19.36
CA LYS A 119 -1.30 -0.79 19.20
C LYS A 119 -1.89 -2.19 19.44
N GLY A 120 -1.53 -3.14 18.59
CA GLY A 120 -1.88 -4.56 18.72
C GLY A 120 -3.35 -4.88 18.40
N LYS A 121 -4.10 -3.94 17.80
CA LYS A 121 -5.52 -4.13 17.47
C LYS A 121 -5.76 -4.37 15.98
N ALA A 122 -5.24 -3.51 15.12
CA ALA A 122 -5.47 -3.63 13.69
C ALA A 122 -4.72 -4.84 13.09
N PRO A 123 -5.39 -5.71 12.31
CA PRO A 123 -4.69 -6.71 11.51
C PRO A 123 -3.91 -6.04 10.37
N LEU A 124 -2.90 -6.74 9.85
CA LEU A 124 -2.17 -6.29 8.68
C LEU A 124 -2.97 -6.65 7.41
N CYS A 125 -3.31 -5.68 6.57
CA CYS A 125 -4.17 -5.85 5.40
C CYS A 125 -3.40 -5.63 4.09
N GLY A 126 -3.70 -6.43 3.06
CA GLY A 126 -3.12 -6.28 1.72
C GLY A 126 -3.32 -7.52 0.85
N ASN A 127 -2.73 -7.53 -0.34
CA ASN A 127 -2.66 -8.72 -1.20
C ASN A 127 -1.40 -9.53 -0.87
N SER A 128 -1.53 -10.84 -0.63
CA SER A 128 -0.38 -11.72 -0.33
C SER A 128 0.45 -11.22 0.86
N ILE A 129 -0.20 -10.51 1.78
CA ILE A 129 0.41 -9.68 2.83
C ILE A 129 1.29 -10.46 3.82
N GLY A 130 1.16 -11.79 3.82
CA GLY A 130 2.09 -12.66 4.54
C GLY A 130 3.55 -12.51 4.06
N GLN A 131 3.76 -12.19 2.78
CA GLN A 131 5.10 -11.96 2.23
C GLN A 131 5.74 -10.69 2.79
N ASP A 132 5.01 -9.57 2.79
CA ASP A 132 5.42 -8.30 3.39
C ASP A 132 5.69 -8.48 4.88
N ARG A 133 4.81 -9.22 5.57
CA ARG A 133 4.97 -9.51 7.00
C ARG A 133 6.29 -10.20 7.30
N ARG A 134 6.75 -11.14 6.47
CA ARG A 134 8.06 -11.81 6.65
C ARG A 134 9.23 -10.83 6.58
N PHE A 135 9.17 -9.83 5.70
CA PHE A 135 10.19 -8.78 5.62
C PHE A 135 10.11 -7.85 6.84
N MET A 136 8.90 -7.43 7.22
CA MET A 136 8.70 -6.57 8.38
C MET A 136 9.16 -7.23 9.68
N GLU A 137 8.88 -8.52 9.89
CA GLU A 137 9.34 -9.26 11.06
C GLU A 137 10.86 -9.19 11.25
N ARG A 138 11.62 -9.11 10.16
CA ARG A 138 13.08 -9.04 10.19
C ARG A 138 13.63 -7.61 10.21
N TYR A 139 13.08 -6.74 9.38
CA TYR A 139 13.66 -5.43 9.07
C TYR A 139 12.92 -4.25 9.72
N MET A 140 11.66 -4.45 10.13
CA MET A 140 10.85 -3.45 10.84
C MET A 140 10.06 -4.10 12.00
N PRO A 141 10.77 -4.73 12.98
CA PRO A 141 10.12 -5.53 14.01
C PRO A 141 9.19 -4.73 14.93
N LYS A 142 9.47 -3.43 15.18
CA LYS A 142 8.59 -2.60 16.02
C LYS A 142 7.30 -2.25 15.28
N LEU A 143 7.36 -2.08 13.95
CA LEU A 143 6.18 -1.89 13.13
C LEU A 143 5.38 -3.20 13.08
N ASN A 144 6.02 -4.35 12.89
CA ASN A 144 5.33 -5.66 12.98
C ASN A 144 4.63 -5.85 14.34
N ASP A 145 5.30 -5.53 15.45
CA ASP A 145 4.74 -5.57 16.81
C ASP A 145 3.64 -4.53 17.07
N PHE A 146 3.50 -3.54 16.20
CA PHE A 146 2.41 -2.57 16.28
C PHE A 146 1.08 -3.18 15.80
N PHE A 147 1.13 -4.15 14.90
CA PHE A 147 -0.04 -4.84 14.37
C PHE A 147 -0.52 -5.98 15.26
N HIS A 148 -1.77 -6.40 15.06
CA HIS A 148 -2.25 -7.68 15.57
C HIS A 148 -1.59 -8.84 14.80
N TYR A 149 -1.55 -10.04 15.40
CA TYR A 149 -0.94 -11.23 14.77
C TYR A 149 -1.70 -11.75 13.54
N ARG A 150 -2.93 -11.26 13.30
CA ARG A 150 -3.78 -11.67 12.17
C ARG A 150 -3.49 -10.84 10.93
N ASN A 151 -3.74 -11.46 9.79
CA ASN A 151 -3.74 -10.81 8.48
C ASN A 151 -5.17 -10.77 7.94
N VAL A 152 -5.47 -9.72 7.18
CA VAL A 152 -6.59 -9.70 6.23
C VAL A 152 -5.98 -9.75 4.83
N ASP A 153 -5.89 -10.95 4.28
CA ASP A 153 -5.25 -11.18 2.99
C ASP A 153 -6.28 -11.27 1.87
N VAL A 154 -6.33 -10.24 1.03
CA VAL A 154 -7.28 -10.15 -0.10
C VAL A 154 -7.03 -11.26 -1.13
N SER A 155 -5.80 -11.75 -1.24
CA SER A 155 -5.48 -12.87 -2.15
C SER A 155 -6.20 -14.16 -1.76
N THR A 156 -6.57 -14.32 -0.48
CA THR A 156 -7.42 -15.43 -0.02
C THR A 156 -8.78 -15.38 -0.73
N LEU A 157 -9.44 -14.22 -0.72
CA LEU A 157 -10.73 -14.05 -1.41
C LEU A 157 -10.59 -14.20 -2.92
N LYS A 158 -9.50 -13.71 -3.51
CA LYS A 158 -9.20 -13.89 -4.93
C LYS A 158 -9.11 -15.38 -5.32
N GLU A 159 -8.39 -16.18 -4.54
CA GLU A 159 -8.25 -17.61 -4.80
C GLU A 159 -9.56 -18.39 -4.59
N LEU A 160 -10.40 -17.96 -3.62
CA LEU A 160 -11.73 -18.51 -3.41
C LEU A 160 -12.69 -18.11 -4.54
N ALA A 161 -12.70 -16.83 -4.96
CA ALA A 161 -13.50 -16.34 -6.08
C ALA A 161 -13.16 -17.11 -7.36
N ARG A 162 -11.87 -17.31 -7.65
CA ARG A 162 -11.41 -18.07 -8.82
C ARG A 162 -11.99 -19.48 -8.90
N ARG A 163 -12.25 -20.13 -7.76
CA ARG A 163 -12.77 -21.51 -7.68
C ARG A 163 -14.28 -21.58 -7.53
N TRP A 164 -14.87 -20.69 -6.74
CA TRP A 164 -16.26 -20.80 -6.30
C TRP A 164 -17.19 -19.81 -7.00
N LYS A 165 -16.65 -18.70 -7.53
CA LYS A 165 -17.44 -17.69 -8.26
C LYS A 165 -16.59 -17.02 -9.37
N PRO A 166 -16.26 -17.75 -10.46
CA PRO A 166 -15.37 -17.26 -11.51
C PRO A 166 -15.76 -15.90 -12.11
N ASP A 167 -17.05 -15.59 -12.18
CA ASP A 167 -17.54 -14.29 -12.67
C ASP A 167 -17.14 -13.12 -11.75
N ALA A 168 -17.11 -13.34 -10.43
CA ALA A 168 -16.63 -12.35 -9.48
C ALA A 168 -15.12 -12.15 -9.62
N TYR A 169 -14.36 -13.22 -9.88
CA TYR A 169 -12.92 -13.13 -10.17
C TYR A 169 -12.63 -12.37 -11.47
N ALA A 170 -13.29 -12.74 -12.57
CA ALA A 170 -13.03 -12.17 -13.89
C ALA A 170 -13.47 -10.70 -14.04
N SER A 171 -14.36 -10.22 -13.18
CA SER A 171 -14.88 -8.86 -13.23
C SER A 171 -14.02 -7.81 -12.54
N PHE A 172 -12.96 -8.21 -11.82
CA PHE A 172 -11.96 -7.28 -11.29
C PHE A 172 -10.71 -7.28 -12.18
N LYS A 173 -10.25 -6.11 -12.61
CA LYS A 173 -9.06 -5.95 -13.44
C LYS A 173 -8.06 -5.04 -12.73
N LYS A 174 -6.89 -5.59 -12.41
CA LYS A 174 -5.78 -4.83 -11.84
C LYS A 174 -5.18 -3.90 -12.89
N ALA A 175 -4.83 -2.68 -12.48
CA ALA A 175 -4.05 -1.72 -13.24
C ALA A 175 -2.55 -2.05 -13.22
N GLN A 176 -2.07 -2.75 -12.18
CA GLN A 176 -0.68 -3.22 -12.05
C GLN A 176 0.36 -2.11 -12.22
N ARG A 177 0.25 -1.06 -11.39
CA ARG A 177 1.14 0.11 -11.47
C ARG A 177 2.50 -0.12 -10.80
N HIS A 178 2.63 -1.10 -9.91
CA HIS A 178 3.90 -1.48 -9.28
C HIS A 178 4.56 -0.31 -8.55
N THR A 179 3.75 0.42 -7.79
CA THR A 179 4.21 1.33 -6.76
C THR A 179 3.43 1.02 -5.49
N ALA A 180 4.10 1.07 -4.34
CA ALA A 180 3.50 0.58 -3.10
C ALA A 180 2.13 1.24 -2.79
N LEU A 181 2.02 2.56 -2.94
CA LEU A 181 0.76 3.26 -2.65
C LEU A 181 -0.37 2.89 -3.64
N ALA A 182 -0.04 2.72 -4.92
CA ALA A 182 -1.03 2.33 -5.92
C ALA A 182 -1.53 0.90 -5.66
N ASP A 183 -0.62 0.01 -5.29
CA ASP A 183 -0.93 -1.40 -5.02
C ASP A 183 -1.71 -1.57 -3.70
N VAL A 184 -1.48 -0.71 -2.69
CA VAL A 184 -2.37 -0.57 -1.52
C VAL A 184 -3.79 -0.18 -1.93
N HIS A 185 -3.96 0.87 -2.73
CA HIS A 185 -5.30 1.29 -3.17
C HIS A 185 -6.00 0.23 -4.01
N GLU A 186 -5.28 -0.43 -4.90
CA GLU A 186 -5.80 -1.54 -5.69
C GLU A 186 -6.23 -2.72 -4.81
N SER A 187 -5.50 -3.02 -3.73
CA SER A 187 -5.88 -4.02 -2.73
C SER A 187 -7.20 -3.68 -2.02
N ILE A 188 -7.38 -2.40 -1.64
CA ILE A 188 -8.62 -1.92 -1.00
C ILE A 188 -9.79 -2.03 -2.00
N ASP A 189 -9.58 -1.61 -3.25
CA ASP A 189 -10.58 -1.71 -4.32
C ASP A 189 -10.95 -3.16 -4.62
N GLU A 190 -9.97 -4.07 -4.64
CA GLU A 190 -10.19 -5.51 -4.81
C GLU A 190 -11.03 -6.10 -3.67
N LEU A 191 -10.75 -5.74 -2.41
CA LEU A 191 -11.58 -6.18 -1.29
C LEU A 191 -12.99 -5.60 -1.35
N ALA A 192 -13.14 -4.32 -1.71
CA ALA A 192 -14.45 -3.70 -1.87
C ALA A 192 -15.28 -4.41 -2.97
N HIS A 193 -14.62 -4.81 -4.06
CA HIS A 193 -15.25 -5.62 -5.11
C HIS A 193 -15.70 -6.99 -4.59
N TYR A 194 -14.84 -7.73 -3.90
CA TYR A 194 -15.25 -9.03 -3.34
C TYR A 194 -16.30 -8.91 -2.24
N ARG A 195 -16.30 -7.82 -1.47
CA ARG A 195 -17.38 -7.53 -0.53
C ARG A 195 -18.72 -7.44 -1.24
N ALA A 196 -18.79 -6.74 -2.38
CA ALA A 196 -20.03 -6.58 -3.15
C ALA A 196 -20.42 -7.81 -3.99
N ARG A 197 -19.44 -8.60 -4.45
CA ARG A 197 -19.65 -9.64 -5.47
C ARG A 197 -19.50 -11.07 -4.96
N LEU A 198 -18.81 -11.30 -3.85
CA LEU A 198 -18.50 -12.64 -3.32
C LEU A 198 -19.12 -12.89 -1.93
N LEU A 199 -19.08 -11.89 -1.05
CA LEU A 199 -19.58 -11.99 0.31
C LEU A 199 -21.08 -11.69 0.38
N SER A 200 -21.76 -12.31 1.35
CA SER A 200 -23.18 -12.06 1.64
C SER A 200 -23.30 -11.13 2.85
N VAL A 201 -22.90 -9.87 2.68
CA VAL A 201 -22.84 -8.84 3.74
C VAL A 201 -23.33 -7.49 3.26
#